data_AF-A0A536GP73-F1
#
_entry.id   AF-A0A536GP73-F1
#
_cell.length_a   1.000
_cell.length_b   1.000
_cell.length_c   1.000
_cell.angle_alpha   90.00
_cell.angle_beta   90.00
_cell.angle_gamma   90.00
#
_symmetry.space_group_name_H-M   'P 1'
#
loop_
_entity.id
_entity.type
_entity.pdbx_description
1 polymer ?
#
loop_
_entity_poly.entity_id
_entity_poly.type
_entity_poly.pdbx_seq_one_letter_code
_entity_poly.pdbx_strand_id
1 'polypeptide(L)'
;MPTQEYAADAAGKSRVQVYREYDGGDLTILLDRVIVGSVLTEENGERNREIPLKDGSVLKVQVLDDQVQVLKDDEVLPPVPPAEPEKIKPRRSETASQTIYVLGHPSVNTFDEEIFEASWGSIWGKIIGYAVLFLVIAAVPLITHIISAFSPVYLLALVALAVIFGVTVPAFIFLVIGVPYFLAKQLGGKAKFMEHAYLLIIILMPLVIFPFVVPLIGVLYQVYNPLNFTQLSANLDGIQRIFEYILIPLSIYYFVLAIPALMSVHKLKPGAAAITAFVSLVLIWLAVLGLAFSGYLLALAHFYFQILPK
;
A
#
# COMPACT_ATOMS: atom_id res chain seq x y z
N MET A 1 27.35 -3.05 -5.87
CA MET A 1 28.55 -3.87 -5.61
C MET A 1 28.81 -4.72 -6.84
N PRO A 2 30.07 -4.89 -7.27
CA PRO A 2 30.37 -5.61 -8.50
C PRO A 2 30.14 -7.11 -8.29
N THR A 3 29.20 -7.67 -9.05
CA THR A 3 29.01 -9.12 -9.17
C THR A 3 29.52 -9.52 -10.55
N GLN A 4 30.44 -10.48 -10.61
CA GLN A 4 30.85 -11.09 -11.88
C GLN A 4 30.02 -12.36 -12.10
N GLU A 5 29.44 -12.50 -13.30
CA GLU A 5 28.64 -13.67 -13.67
C GLU A 5 29.37 -14.49 -14.73
N TYR A 6 29.28 -15.82 -14.64
CA TYR A 6 29.85 -16.78 -15.57
C TYR A 6 28.76 -17.78 -15.98
N ALA A 7 28.74 -18.16 -17.27
CA ALA A 7 27.80 -19.16 -17.76
C ALA A 7 28.31 -20.56 -17.41
N ALA A 8 27.59 -21.31 -16.59
CA ALA A 8 27.97 -22.66 -16.17
C ALA A 8 27.51 -23.76 -17.15
N ASP A 9 26.71 -23.38 -18.15
CA ASP A 9 26.33 -24.23 -19.27
C ASP A 9 26.26 -23.41 -20.57
N ALA A 10 26.36 -24.11 -21.70
CA ALA A 10 26.29 -23.50 -23.03
C ALA A 10 24.93 -22.84 -23.34
N ALA A 11 23.88 -23.18 -22.59
CA ALA A 11 22.54 -22.63 -22.76
C ALA A 11 22.31 -21.33 -21.95
N GLY A 12 23.27 -20.93 -21.10
CA GLY A 12 23.14 -19.82 -20.16
C GLY A 12 22.04 -20.01 -19.11
N LYS A 13 21.57 -21.25 -18.89
CA LYS A 13 20.52 -21.56 -17.91
C LYS A 13 21.05 -21.57 -16.49
N SER A 14 22.25 -22.11 -16.31
CA SER A 14 22.94 -22.16 -15.03
C SER A 14 24.00 -21.05 -14.98
N ARG A 15 24.02 -20.29 -13.88
CA ARG A 15 24.95 -19.16 -13.72
C ARG A 15 25.73 -19.27 -12.41
N VAL A 16 27.03 -19.04 -12.52
CA VAL A 16 27.90 -18.85 -11.36
C VAL A 16 28.06 -17.35 -11.15
N GLN A 17 27.69 -16.87 -9.97
CA GLN A 17 27.87 -15.48 -9.57
C GLN A 17 28.95 -15.45 -8.50
N VAL A 18 30.00 -14.65 -8.73
CA VAL A 18 31.05 -14.42 -7.74
C VAL A 18 30.87 -13.01 -7.18
N TYR A 19 30.67 -12.95 -5.87
CA TYR A 19 30.48 -11.74 -5.11
C TYR A 19 31.73 -11.45 -4.27
N ARG A 20 32.30 -10.26 -4.42
CA ARG A 20 33.42 -9.76 -3.60
C ARG A 20 32.87 -8.73 -2.62
N GLU A 21 33.00 -8.96 -1.31
CA GLU A 21 32.37 -8.15 -0.27
C GLU A 21 32.90 -6.70 -0.23
N TYR A 22 34.22 -6.55 -0.40
CA TYR A 22 34.95 -5.29 -0.53
C TYR A 22 36.26 -5.54 -1.28
N ASP A 23 37.01 -4.51 -1.64
CA ASP A 23 38.25 -4.69 -2.39
C ASP A 23 39.28 -5.47 -1.56
N GLY A 24 39.65 -6.67 -2.01
CA GLY A 24 40.46 -7.62 -1.25
C GLY A 24 39.73 -8.49 -0.21
N GLY A 25 38.40 -8.40 -0.11
CA GLY A 25 37.58 -9.24 0.77
C GLY A 25 37.28 -10.63 0.22
N ASP A 26 36.68 -11.49 1.05
CA ASP A 26 36.31 -12.85 0.68
C ASP A 26 35.38 -12.91 -0.54
N LEU A 27 35.56 -13.96 -1.33
CA LEU A 27 34.70 -14.24 -2.48
C LEU A 27 33.58 -15.18 -2.05
N THR A 28 32.33 -14.76 -2.17
CA THR A 28 31.16 -15.64 -2.04
C THR A 28 30.76 -16.14 -3.41
N ILE A 29 30.58 -17.45 -3.54
CA ILE A 29 30.23 -18.11 -4.80
C ILE A 29 28.78 -18.56 -4.70
N LEU A 30 27.97 -18.11 -5.66
CA LEU A 30 26.58 -18.51 -5.81
C LEU A 30 26.41 -19.28 -7.13
N LEU A 31 25.71 -20.41 -7.09
CA LEU A 31 25.23 -21.12 -8.26
C LEU A 31 23.71 -20.94 -8.31
N ASP A 32 23.18 -20.34 -9.38
CA ASP A 32 21.75 -20.07 -9.53
C ASP A 32 21.14 -19.36 -8.31
N ARG A 33 21.88 -18.37 -7.77
CA ARG A 33 21.54 -17.58 -6.57
C ARG A 33 21.54 -18.37 -5.25
N VAL A 34 22.06 -19.59 -5.23
CA VAL A 34 22.28 -20.39 -4.02
C VAL A 34 23.75 -20.33 -3.65
N ILE A 35 24.05 -19.98 -2.39
CA ILE A 35 25.44 -19.98 -1.89
C ILE A 35 25.98 -21.40 -1.91
N VAL A 36 27.05 -21.62 -2.66
CA VAL A 36 27.70 -22.94 -2.79
C VAL A 36 29.06 -22.99 -2.09
N GLY A 37 29.66 -21.82 -1.80
CA GLY A 37 30.90 -21.75 -1.04
C GLY A 37 31.46 -20.34 -0.95
N SER A 38 32.62 -20.23 -0.30
CA SER A 38 33.43 -19.01 -0.27
C SER A 38 34.90 -19.34 -0.48
N VAL A 39 35.64 -18.38 -1.05
CA VAL A 39 37.10 -18.39 -1.13
C VAL A 39 37.59 -17.34 -0.13
N LEU A 40 38.26 -17.82 0.92
CA LEU A 40 38.90 -16.94 1.89
C LEU A 40 40.14 -16.32 1.26
N THR A 41 40.28 -15.01 1.42
CA THR A 41 41.41 -14.28 0.87
C THR A 41 42.60 -14.38 1.82
N GLU A 42 43.31 -15.52 1.82
CA GLU A 42 44.55 -15.62 2.60
C GLU A 42 45.72 -14.87 1.91
N GLU A 43 46.65 -14.38 2.73
CA GLU A 43 47.68 -13.41 2.35
C GLU A 43 48.83 -14.02 1.52
N ASN A 44 48.99 -15.35 1.45
CA ASN A 44 50.20 -15.98 0.87
C ASN A 44 50.00 -17.37 0.21
N GLY A 45 48.78 -17.76 -0.18
CA GLY A 45 48.51 -19.08 -0.79
C GLY A 45 47.76 -18.98 -2.12
N GLU A 46 47.93 -19.98 -2.99
CA GLU A 46 47.10 -20.16 -4.18
C GLU A 46 45.61 -20.17 -3.77
N ARG A 47 44.88 -19.12 -4.17
CA ARG A 47 43.47 -18.93 -3.81
C ARG A 47 42.61 -19.75 -4.74
N ASN A 48 42.52 -21.05 -4.51
CA ASN A 48 41.61 -21.92 -5.25
C ASN A 48 40.58 -22.59 -4.31
N ARG A 49 39.36 -22.76 -4.82
CA ARG A 49 38.32 -23.53 -4.14
C ARG A 49 37.62 -24.41 -5.15
N GLU A 50 37.63 -25.70 -4.86
CA GLU A 50 36.90 -26.70 -5.61
C GLU A 50 35.55 -26.98 -4.92
N ILE A 51 34.48 -26.93 -5.70
CA ILE A 51 33.11 -27.11 -5.24
C ILE A 51 32.50 -28.23 -6.10
N PRO A 52 32.24 -29.42 -5.51
CA PRO A 52 31.58 -30.49 -6.25
C PRO A 52 30.12 -30.12 -6.53
N LEU A 53 29.70 -30.28 -7.79
CA LEU A 53 28.35 -30.02 -8.26
C LEU A 53 27.51 -31.31 -8.25
N LYS A 54 26.18 -31.15 -8.31
CA LYS A 54 25.23 -32.27 -8.27
C LYS A 54 25.29 -33.18 -9.51
N ASP A 55 25.78 -32.65 -10.63
CA ASP A 55 25.99 -33.39 -11.87
C ASP A 55 27.30 -34.20 -11.86
N GLY A 56 28.09 -34.12 -10.78
CA GLY A 56 29.37 -34.80 -10.63
C GLY A 56 30.57 -33.97 -11.14
N SER A 57 30.33 -32.82 -11.76
CA SER A 57 31.39 -31.90 -12.18
C SER A 57 31.98 -31.14 -10.99
N VAL A 58 33.18 -30.56 -11.18
CA VAL A 58 33.84 -29.73 -10.16
C VAL A 58 33.95 -28.30 -10.65
N LEU A 59 33.38 -27.38 -9.88
CA LEU A 59 33.55 -25.94 -10.09
C LEU A 59 34.77 -25.47 -9.32
N LYS A 60 35.77 -24.96 -10.02
CA LYS A 60 36.98 -24.40 -9.42
C LYS A 60 36.98 -22.88 -9.58
N VAL A 61 36.93 -22.17 -8.45
CA VAL A 61 37.05 -20.71 -8.45
C VAL A 61 38.44 -20.35 -7.96
N GLN A 62 39.17 -19.59 -8.77
CA GLN A 62 40.52 -19.16 -8.45
C GLN A 62 40.75 -17.68 -8.72
N VAL A 63 41.63 -17.05 -7.94
CA VAL A 63 42.06 -15.67 -8.16
C VAL A 63 43.48 -15.68 -8.71
N LEU A 64 43.65 -15.31 -9.97
CA LEU A 64 44.94 -15.24 -10.65
C LEU A 64 45.18 -13.80 -11.11
N ASP A 65 46.29 -13.19 -10.71
CA ASP A 65 46.64 -11.79 -11.05
C ASP A 65 45.49 -10.78 -10.78
N ASP A 66 44.81 -10.95 -9.63
CA ASP A 66 43.64 -10.18 -9.20
C ASP A 66 42.39 -10.33 -10.11
N GLN A 67 42.41 -11.24 -11.07
CA GLN A 67 41.24 -11.65 -11.84
C GLN A 67 40.64 -12.94 -11.29
N VAL A 68 39.32 -12.93 -11.09
CA VAL A 68 38.59 -14.14 -10.75
C VAL A 68 38.43 -14.97 -12.02
N GLN A 69 38.88 -16.21 -11.96
CA GLN A 69 38.63 -17.23 -12.97
C GLN A 69 37.75 -18.30 -12.37
N VAL A 70 36.73 -18.70 -13.12
CA VAL A 70 35.85 -19.81 -12.76
C VAL A 70 36.03 -20.88 -13.81
N LEU A 71 36.40 -22.07 -13.38
CA LEU A 71 36.56 -23.24 -14.22
C LEU A 71 35.49 -24.28 -13.86
N LYS A 72 35.03 -25.03 -14.85
CA LYS A 72 34.20 -26.22 -14.67
C LYS A 72 34.92 -27.37 -15.36
N ASP A 73 35.30 -28.39 -14.59
CA ASP A 73 36.07 -29.55 -15.10
C ASP A 73 37.34 -29.12 -15.88
N ASP A 74 38.10 -28.19 -15.30
CA ASP A 74 39.30 -27.54 -15.89
C ASP A 74 39.06 -26.69 -17.15
N GLU A 75 37.81 -26.50 -17.59
CA GLU A 75 37.45 -25.57 -18.67
C GLU A 75 37.08 -24.19 -18.13
N VAL A 76 37.71 -23.13 -18.63
CA VAL A 76 37.44 -21.75 -18.22
C VAL A 76 36.06 -21.31 -18.69
N LEU A 77 35.19 -20.93 -17.75
CA LEU A 77 33.86 -20.43 -18.08
C LEU A 77 33.94 -19.00 -18.66
N PRO A 78 33.19 -18.70 -19.74
CA PRO A 78 33.16 -17.37 -20.29
C PRO A 78 32.47 -16.40 -19.32
N PRO A 79 33.03 -15.20 -19.09
CA PRO A 79 32.34 -14.16 -18.33
C PRO A 79 31.09 -13.73 -19.11
N VAL A 80 29.94 -13.70 -18.43
CA VAL A 80 28.73 -13.12 -18.98
C VAL A 80 28.92 -11.60 -18.93
N PRO A 81 28.76 -10.89 -20.06
CA PRO A 81 28.80 -9.44 -20.05
C PRO A 81 27.90 -8.92 -18.93
N PRO A 82 28.36 -7.99 -18.08
CA PRO A 82 27.51 -7.46 -17.02
C PRO A 82 26.21 -7.04 -17.67
N ALA A 83 25.11 -7.66 -17.24
CA ALA A 83 23.79 -7.34 -17.76
C ALA A 83 23.68 -5.83 -17.69
N GLU A 84 23.47 -5.18 -18.85
CA GLU A 84 23.42 -3.72 -18.96
C GLU A 84 22.57 -3.25 -17.78
N PRO A 85 23.16 -2.50 -16.82
CA PRO A 85 22.59 -2.35 -15.49
C PRO A 85 21.17 -1.90 -15.71
N GLU A 86 20.22 -2.80 -15.41
CA GLU A 86 18.81 -2.55 -15.63
C GLU A 86 18.58 -1.21 -14.97
N LYS A 87 18.30 -0.16 -15.76
CA LYS A 87 18.33 1.22 -15.28
C LYS A 87 17.45 1.25 -14.05
N ILE A 88 18.07 1.21 -12.87
CA ILE A 88 17.34 1.14 -11.61
C ILE A 88 16.70 2.52 -11.57
N LYS A 89 15.42 2.58 -11.95
CA LYS A 89 14.67 3.82 -11.89
C LYS A 89 14.85 4.29 -10.45
N PRO A 90 15.41 5.49 -10.23
CA PRO A 90 15.71 5.95 -8.88
C PRO A 90 14.43 5.84 -8.08
N ARG A 91 14.50 5.08 -6.98
CA ARG A 91 13.36 4.86 -6.08
C ARG A 91 12.88 6.24 -5.65
N ARG A 92 11.64 6.59 -6.03
CA ARG A 92 11.10 7.89 -5.68
C ARG A 92 10.88 7.87 -4.17
N SER A 93 11.26 8.94 -3.47
CA SER A 93 11.07 8.98 -2.01
C SER A 93 9.58 8.92 -1.69
N GLU A 94 9.17 7.94 -0.90
CA GLU A 94 7.80 7.71 -0.43
C GLU A 94 7.30 8.97 0.29
N THR A 95 6.56 9.81 -0.42
CA THR A 95 6.14 11.14 0.07
C THR A 95 4.74 11.46 -0.45
N ALA A 96 4.07 12.44 0.16
CA ALA A 96 2.76 12.93 -0.29
C ALA A 96 2.72 13.28 -1.80
N SER A 97 3.87 13.62 -2.38
CA SER A 97 4.03 13.89 -3.81
C SER A 97 3.67 12.69 -4.70
N GLN A 98 3.84 11.47 -4.20
CA GLN A 98 3.62 10.24 -4.95
C GLN A 98 2.15 9.90 -5.12
N THR A 99 1.37 10.00 -4.05
CA THR A 99 -0.08 9.86 -4.13
C THR A 99 -0.67 10.93 -5.06
N ILE A 100 -0.20 12.17 -4.97
CA ILE A 100 -0.63 13.24 -5.88
C ILE A 100 -0.25 12.92 -7.33
N TYR A 101 0.95 12.39 -7.58
CA TYR A 101 1.40 12.02 -8.91
C TYR A 101 0.53 10.93 -9.54
N VAL A 102 0.25 9.85 -8.80
CA VAL A 102 -0.58 8.72 -9.24
C VAL A 102 -2.00 9.18 -9.56
N LEU A 103 -2.57 10.05 -8.72
CA LEU A 103 -3.91 10.61 -8.93
C LEU A 103 -3.96 11.59 -10.11
N GLY A 104 -2.88 12.34 -10.35
CA GLY A 104 -2.80 13.32 -11.44
C GLY A 104 -2.51 12.71 -12.82
N HIS A 105 -1.85 11.55 -12.87
CA HIS A 105 -1.47 10.88 -14.12
C HIS A 105 -1.84 9.40 -14.10
N PRO A 106 -3.14 9.06 -14.00
CA PRO A 106 -3.56 7.68 -13.84
C PRO A 106 -3.36 6.89 -15.13
N SER A 107 -2.45 5.92 -15.10
CA SER A 107 -2.19 5.01 -16.22
C SER A 107 -1.72 3.66 -15.71
N VAL A 108 -1.87 2.62 -16.52
CA VAL A 108 -1.38 1.27 -16.20
C VAL A 108 0.12 1.30 -15.86
N ASN A 109 0.91 2.08 -16.60
CA ASN A 109 2.35 2.22 -16.36
C ASN A 109 2.64 2.93 -15.04
N THR A 110 1.86 3.98 -14.71
CA THR A 110 2.02 4.72 -13.46
C THR A 110 1.79 3.80 -12.24
N PHE A 111 0.76 2.95 -12.29
CA PHE A 111 0.48 2.01 -11.21
C PHE A 111 1.48 0.84 -11.15
N ASP A 112 1.99 0.40 -12.30
CA ASP A 112 3.03 -0.64 -12.37
C ASP A 112 4.35 -0.17 -11.75
N GLU A 113 4.67 1.12 -11.85
CA GLU A 113 5.85 1.70 -11.20
C GLU A 113 5.66 1.83 -9.68
N GLU A 114 4.44 2.14 -9.26
CA GLU A 114 4.08 2.42 -7.86
C GLU A 114 4.04 1.14 -6.98
N ILE A 115 3.68 0.00 -7.56
CA ILE A 115 3.42 -1.25 -6.82
C ILE A 115 4.65 -1.78 -6.04
N PHE A 116 5.86 -1.46 -6.49
CA PHE A 116 7.10 -1.94 -5.88
C PHE A 116 7.35 -1.38 -4.48
N GLU A 117 6.58 -0.38 -4.08
CA GLU A 117 6.66 0.24 -2.75
C GLU A 117 5.64 -0.34 -1.76
N ALA A 118 4.78 -1.26 -2.22
CA ALA A 118 3.80 -1.90 -1.36
C ALA A 118 4.48 -2.66 -0.21
N SER A 119 4.24 -2.20 1.02
CA SER A 119 4.64 -2.86 2.25
C SER A 119 3.50 -2.82 3.26
N TRP A 120 3.44 -3.82 4.15
CA TRP A 120 2.46 -3.82 5.24
C TRP A 120 2.60 -2.60 6.15
N GLY A 121 3.82 -2.11 6.37
CA GLY A 121 4.07 -0.89 7.14
C GLY A 121 3.39 0.33 6.52
N SER A 122 3.53 0.52 5.20
CA SER A 122 2.87 1.62 4.49
C SER A 122 1.35 1.51 4.49
N ILE A 123 0.82 0.29 4.28
CA ILE A 123 -0.62 -0.01 4.36
C ILE A 123 -1.19 0.35 5.74
N TRP A 124 -0.58 -0.16 6.81
CA TRP A 124 -1.04 0.11 8.18
C TRP A 124 -0.89 1.58 8.55
N GLY A 125 0.21 2.22 8.15
CA GLY A 125 0.41 3.65 8.35
C GLY A 125 -0.72 4.49 7.76
N LYS A 126 -1.17 4.17 6.55
CA LYS A 126 -2.30 4.84 5.90
C LYS A 126 -3.64 4.53 6.60
N ILE A 127 -3.90 3.27 6.94
CA ILE A 127 -5.14 2.88 7.67
C ILE A 127 -5.24 3.59 9.02
N ILE A 128 -4.16 3.58 9.81
CA ILE A 128 -4.11 4.27 11.11
C ILE A 128 -4.27 5.78 10.91
N GLY A 129 -3.56 6.36 9.93
CA GLY A 129 -3.69 7.77 9.58
C GLY A 129 -5.13 8.16 9.26
N TYR A 130 -5.84 7.34 8.49
CA TYR A 130 -7.26 7.56 8.21
C TYR A 130 -8.12 7.42 9.46
N ALA A 131 -7.94 6.36 10.25
CA ALA A 131 -8.70 6.15 11.47
C ALA A 131 -8.57 7.33 12.45
N VAL A 132 -7.36 7.86 12.61
CA VAL A 132 -7.10 9.05 13.43
C VAL A 132 -7.77 10.28 12.83
N LEU A 133 -7.65 10.51 11.52
CA LEU A 133 -8.30 11.64 10.85
C LEU A 133 -9.83 11.60 11.04
N PHE A 134 -10.43 10.43 10.85
CA PHE A 134 -11.86 10.20 11.08
C PHE A 134 -12.28 10.48 12.51
N LEU A 135 -11.52 9.94 13.48
CA LEU A 135 -11.78 10.15 14.89
C LEU A 135 -11.73 11.65 15.24
N VAL A 136 -10.73 12.38 14.75
CA VAL A 136 -10.59 13.82 14.98
C VAL A 136 -11.80 14.57 14.43
N ILE A 137 -12.18 14.30 13.18
CA ILE A 137 -13.33 14.97 12.54
C ILE A 137 -14.63 14.67 13.28
N ALA A 138 -14.86 13.41 13.65
CA ALA A 138 -16.06 12.99 14.37
C ALA A 138 -16.09 13.50 15.83
N ALA A 139 -14.92 13.75 16.43
CA ALA A 139 -14.81 14.28 17.78
C ALA A 139 -15.04 15.79 17.86
N VAL A 140 -14.82 16.58 16.79
CA VAL A 140 -14.94 18.06 16.86
C VAL A 140 -16.30 18.51 17.41
N PRO A 141 -17.46 18.00 16.95
CA PRO A 141 -18.76 18.40 17.50
C PRO A 141 -18.94 17.99 18.97
N LEU A 142 -18.36 16.86 19.39
CA LEU A 142 -18.41 16.42 20.79
C LEU A 142 -17.56 17.33 21.68
N ILE A 143 -16.38 17.73 21.21
CA ILE A 143 -15.47 18.60 21.94
C ILE A 143 -16.11 19.97 22.16
N THR A 144 -16.80 20.54 21.17
CA THR A 144 -17.49 21.83 21.32
C THR A 144 -18.61 21.77 22.37
N HIS A 145 -19.32 20.64 22.46
CA HIS A 145 -20.31 20.40 23.52
C HIS A 145 -19.68 20.18 24.90
N ILE A 146 -18.54 19.48 24.99
CA ILE A 146 -17.81 19.29 26.25
C ILE A 146 -17.32 20.63 26.81
N ILE A 147 -16.79 21.50 25.96
CA ILE A 147 -16.31 22.83 26.37
C ILE A 147 -17.47 23.71 26.86
N SER A 148 -18.64 23.62 26.22
CA SER A 148 -19.78 24.48 26.55
C SER A 148 -20.60 24.01 27.76
N ALA A 149 -20.67 22.71 28.03
CA ALA A 149 -21.61 22.16 29.02
C ALA A 149 -21.09 20.95 29.81
N PHE A 150 -19.76 20.82 29.99
CA PHE A 150 -19.04 19.70 30.62
C PHE A 150 -19.93 18.62 31.26
N SER A 151 -20.30 17.62 30.47
CA SER A 151 -21.20 16.54 30.89
C SER A 151 -20.52 15.18 30.71
N PRO A 152 -20.52 14.31 31.73
CA PRO A 152 -19.96 12.95 31.63
C PRO A 152 -20.55 12.12 30.49
N VAL A 153 -21.78 12.42 30.06
CA VAL A 153 -22.45 11.74 28.96
C VAL A 153 -21.70 11.94 27.64
N TYR A 154 -21.14 13.13 27.39
CA TYR A 154 -20.38 13.40 26.18
C TYR A 154 -19.00 12.72 26.19
N LEU A 155 -18.38 12.57 27.35
CA LEU A 155 -17.15 11.78 27.49
C LEU A 155 -17.42 10.31 27.18
N LEU A 156 -18.50 9.73 27.72
CA LEU A 156 -18.90 8.36 27.42
C LEU A 156 -19.23 8.16 25.94
N ALA A 157 -19.93 9.13 25.33
CA ALA A 157 -20.23 9.10 23.89
C ALA A 157 -18.97 9.12 23.03
N LEU A 158 -17.95 9.91 23.41
CA LEU A 158 -16.67 9.97 22.71
C LEU A 158 -15.90 8.64 22.82
N VAL A 159 -15.92 8.00 23.99
CA VAL A 159 -15.33 6.66 24.17
C VAL A 159 -16.07 5.62 23.32
N ALA A 160 -17.41 5.61 23.36
CA ALA A 160 -18.22 4.70 22.55
C ALA A 160 -17.96 4.89 21.05
N LEU A 161 -17.87 6.14 20.60
CA LEU A 161 -17.52 6.51 19.23
C LEU A 161 -16.14 5.96 18.86
N ALA A 162 -15.13 6.16 19.71
CA ALA A 162 -13.78 5.67 19.48
C ALA A 162 -13.73 4.14 19.36
N VAL A 163 -14.47 3.42 20.22
CA VAL A 163 -14.56 1.95 20.16
C VAL A 163 -15.27 1.48 18.90
N ILE A 164 -16.42 2.07 18.56
CA ILE A 164 -17.19 1.71 17.36
C ILE A 164 -16.33 1.95 16.11
N PHE A 165 -15.71 3.12 15.97
CA PHE A 165 -14.85 3.42 14.82
C PHE A 165 -13.59 2.56 14.80
N GLY A 166 -12.97 2.30 15.96
CA GLY A 166 -11.78 1.46 16.08
C GLY A 166 -12.00 0.02 15.62
N VAL A 167 -13.23 -0.50 15.71
CA VAL A 167 -13.58 -1.86 15.25
C VAL A 167 -14.17 -1.84 13.83
N THR A 168 -15.12 -0.94 13.57
CA THR A 168 -15.86 -0.93 12.30
C THR A 168 -15.01 -0.46 11.13
N VAL A 169 -14.14 0.54 11.30
CA VAL A 169 -13.30 1.07 10.20
C VAL A 169 -12.36 -0.01 9.66
N PRO A 170 -11.54 -0.71 10.49
CA PRO A 170 -10.72 -1.81 9.98
C PRO A 170 -11.57 -2.91 9.32
N ALA A 171 -12.68 -3.31 9.94
CA ALA A 171 -13.56 -4.35 9.40
C ALA A 171 -14.09 -4.00 8.01
N PHE A 172 -14.59 -2.77 7.81
CA PHE A 172 -15.06 -2.30 6.52
C PHE A 172 -13.92 -2.16 5.51
N ILE A 173 -12.74 -1.67 5.90
CA ILE A 173 -11.57 -1.59 5.03
C ILE A 173 -11.20 -2.99 4.52
N PHE A 174 -11.11 -3.98 5.41
CA PHE A 174 -10.80 -5.36 5.02
C PHE A 174 -11.90 -5.98 4.16
N LEU A 175 -13.16 -5.61 4.35
CA LEU A 175 -14.26 -6.07 3.50
C LEU A 175 -14.17 -5.44 2.09
N VAL A 176 -13.99 -4.13 2.02
CA VAL A 176 -13.88 -3.34 0.79
C VAL A 176 -12.66 -3.73 -0.03
N ILE A 177 -11.57 -4.16 0.61
CA ILE A 177 -10.34 -4.61 -0.08
C ILE A 177 -10.35 -6.12 -0.32
N GLY A 178 -10.81 -6.90 0.66
CA GLY A 178 -10.78 -8.36 0.63
C GLY A 178 -11.69 -8.94 -0.43
N VAL A 179 -12.95 -8.50 -0.50
CA VAL A 179 -13.91 -9.07 -1.45
C VAL A 179 -13.49 -8.80 -2.91
N PRO A 180 -13.12 -7.57 -3.32
CA PRO A 180 -12.62 -7.33 -4.67
C PRO A 180 -11.30 -8.04 -4.96
N TYR A 181 -10.43 -8.26 -3.99
CA TYR A 181 -9.23 -9.07 -4.18
C TYR A 181 -9.58 -10.51 -4.56
N PHE A 182 -10.48 -11.15 -3.82
CA PHE A 182 -10.89 -12.53 -4.11
C PHE A 182 -11.59 -12.61 -5.47
N LEU A 183 -12.42 -11.63 -5.81
CA LEU A 183 -13.03 -11.53 -7.13
C LEU A 183 -11.98 -11.37 -8.25
N ALA A 184 -11.00 -10.47 -8.06
CA ALA A 184 -9.90 -10.29 -8.99
C ALA A 184 -9.12 -11.59 -9.20
N LYS A 185 -8.88 -12.35 -8.13
CA LYS A 185 -8.24 -13.68 -8.20
C LYS A 185 -9.06 -14.68 -9.00
N GLN A 186 -10.37 -14.75 -8.78
CA GLN A 186 -11.26 -15.62 -9.57
C GLN A 186 -11.28 -15.25 -11.06
N LEU A 187 -11.08 -13.97 -11.39
CA LEU A 187 -10.99 -13.47 -12.76
C LEU A 187 -9.58 -13.60 -13.38
N GLY A 188 -8.67 -14.34 -12.74
CA GLY A 188 -7.33 -14.63 -13.24
C GLY A 188 -6.25 -13.63 -12.81
N GLY A 189 -6.52 -12.80 -11.81
CA GLY A 189 -5.60 -11.79 -11.29
C GLY A 189 -4.33 -12.38 -10.66
N LYS A 190 -3.17 -11.78 -10.95
CA LYS A 190 -1.87 -12.30 -10.49
C LYS A 190 -1.33 -11.64 -9.23
N ALA A 191 -1.84 -10.48 -8.83
CA ALA A 191 -1.28 -9.71 -7.73
C ALA A 191 -1.36 -10.43 -6.38
N LYS A 192 -0.50 -10.04 -5.45
CA LYS A 192 -0.63 -10.41 -4.04
C LYS A 192 -1.68 -9.54 -3.35
N PHE A 193 -2.24 -10.03 -2.24
CA PHE A 193 -3.22 -9.27 -1.46
C PHE A 193 -2.67 -7.91 -0.98
N MET A 194 -1.40 -7.89 -0.56
CA MET A 194 -0.71 -6.68 -0.11
C MET A 194 -0.65 -5.61 -1.21
N GLU A 195 -0.29 -5.99 -2.43
CA GLU A 195 -0.21 -5.09 -3.60
C GLU A 195 -1.59 -4.48 -3.93
N HIS A 196 -2.63 -5.32 -3.89
CA HIS A 196 -4.00 -4.89 -4.10
C HIS A 196 -4.50 -3.93 -3.00
N ALA A 197 -4.20 -4.25 -1.74
CA ALA A 197 -4.57 -3.42 -0.59
C ALA A 197 -3.90 -2.04 -0.64
N TYR A 198 -2.59 -2.01 -0.90
CA TYR A 198 -1.83 -0.77 -1.04
C TYR A 198 -2.43 0.13 -2.12
N LEU A 199 -2.70 -0.42 -3.29
CA LEU A 199 -3.26 0.31 -4.41
C LEU A 199 -4.67 0.85 -4.13
N LEU A 200 -5.55 0.00 -3.58
CA LEU A 200 -6.91 0.43 -3.24
C LEU A 200 -6.89 1.56 -2.22
N ILE A 201 -6.05 1.48 -1.19
CA ILE A 201 -5.92 2.51 -0.14
C ILE A 201 -5.50 3.86 -0.70
N ILE A 202 -4.62 3.88 -1.71
CA ILE A 202 -4.21 5.12 -2.41
C ILE A 202 -5.40 5.72 -3.16
N ILE A 203 -6.13 4.90 -3.92
CA ILE A 203 -7.24 5.36 -4.76
C ILE A 203 -8.47 5.74 -3.93
N LEU A 204 -8.68 5.07 -2.78
CA LEU A 204 -9.74 5.41 -1.84
C LEU A 204 -9.49 6.75 -1.13
N MET A 205 -8.25 7.23 -1.04
CA MET A 205 -7.90 8.40 -0.24
C MET A 205 -8.77 9.63 -0.56
N PRO A 206 -8.95 10.05 -1.83
CA PRO A 206 -9.77 11.21 -2.14
C PRO A 206 -11.24 10.98 -1.76
N LEU A 207 -11.76 9.78 -2.04
CA LEU A 207 -13.14 9.41 -1.73
C LEU A 207 -13.42 9.41 -0.23
N VAL A 208 -12.40 9.08 0.56
CA VAL A 208 -12.48 9.01 2.02
C VAL A 208 -12.22 10.35 2.69
N ILE A 209 -11.35 11.21 2.18
CA ILE A 209 -10.97 12.46 2.85
C ILE A 209 -11.93 13.60 2.51
N PHE A 210 -12.20 13.83 1.22
CA PHE A 210 -12.96 15.02 0.79
C PHE A 210 -14.35 15.15 1.43
N PRO A 211 -15.14 14.07 1.57
CA PRO A 211 -16.47 14.20 2.16
C PRO A 211 -16.45 14.58 3.64
N PHE A 212 -15.32 14.44 4.33
CA PHE A 212 -15.17 14.74 5.76
C PHE A 212 -14.53 16.11 6.00
N VAL A 213 -13.71 16.59 5.05
CA VAL A 213 -13.14 17.95 5.10
C VAL A 213 -14.24 19.02 5.00
N VAL A 214 -15.27 18.81 4.17
CA VAL A 214 -16.34 19.79 3.98
C VAL A 214 -17.15 20.05 5.27
N PRO A 215 -17.67 19.02 5.97
CA PRO A 215 -18.30 19.20 7.27
C PRO A 215 -17.37 19.84 8.31
N LEU A 216 -16.08 19.48 8.31
CA LEU A 216 -15.10 20.05 9.24
C LEU A 216 -14.99 21.58 9.07
N ILE A 217 -14.94 22.08 7.83
CA ILE A 217 -14.95 23.53 7.55
C ILE A 217 -16.21 24.18 8.11
N GLY A 218 -17.37 23.52 7.95
CA GLY A 218 -18.64 23.98 8.50
C GLY A 218 -18.63 24.07 10.03
N VAL A 219 -18.06 23.08 10.71
CA VAL A 219 -17.92 23.07 12.17
C VAL A 219 -16.93 24.16 12.63
N LEU A 220 -15.79 24.31 11.98
CA LEU A 220 -14.81 25.36 12.32
C LEU A 220 -15.41 26.76 12.15
N TYR A 221 -16.22 26.98 11.10
CA TYR A 221 -16.93 28.23 10.90
C TYR A 221 -17.93 28.53 12.04
N GLN A 222 -18.59 27.50 12.60
CA GLN A 222 -19.48 27.66 13.75
C GLN A 222 -18.74 28.04 15.02
N VAL A 223 -17.59 27.41 15.29
CA VAL A 223 -16.75 27.74 16.44
C VAL A 223 -16.32 29.21 16.39
N TYR A 224 -16.06 29.73 15.19
CA TYR A 224 -15.72 31.13 14.98
C TYR A 224 -16.92 32.10 15.06
N ASN A 225 -18.14 31.66 14.68
CA ASN A 225 -19.34 32.52 14.61
C ASN A 225 -20.56 31.92 15.36
N PRO A 226 -20.58 31.93 16.71
CA PRO A 226 -21.60 31.23 17.50
C PRO A 226 -23.02 31.84 17.49
N LEU A 227 -23.22 33.06 17.00
CA LEU A 227 -24.49 33.80 17.10
C LEU A 227 -25.56 33.44 16.04
N ASN A 228 -25.27 32.58 15.06
CA ASN A 228 -26.14 32.30 13.91
C ASN A 228 -26.68 30.84 13.86
N PHE A 229 -27.12 30.29 14.99
CA PHE A 229 -27.56 28.88 15.07
C PHE A 229 -28.81 28.57 14.21
N THR A 230 -29.70 29.53 13.97
CA THR A 230 -30.90 29.33 13.13
C THR A 230 -30.61 29.32 11.63
N GLN A 231 -29.51 29.93 11.17
CA GLN A 231 -29.03 29.72 9.79
C GLN A 231 -28.39 28.33 9.63
N LEU A 232 -28.07 27.64 10.73
CA LEU A 232 -27.31 26.40 10.69
C LEU A 232 -28.13 25.19 10.24
N SER A 233 -29.39 25.04 10.65
CA SER A 233 -30.21 23.92 10.18
C SER A 233 -30.41 23.97 8.66
N ALA A 234 -30.64 25.16 8.11
CA ALA A 234 -30.68 25.39 6.67
C ALA A 234 -29.32 25.10 5.99
N ASN A 235 -28.21 25.37 6.67
CA ASN A 235 -26.87 25.07 6.17
C ASN A 235 -26.49 23.59 6.32
N LEU A 236 -27.03 22.85 7.29
CA LEU A 236 -26.77 21.41 7.46
C LEU A 236 -27.44 20.61 6.35
N ASP A 237 -28.69 20.94 5.98
CA ASP A 237 -29.33 20.41 4.78
C ASP A 237 -28.50 20.77 3.52
N GLY A 238 -27.94 21.97 3.49
CA GLY A 238 -27.00 22.39 2.45
C GLY A 238 -25.72 21.55 2.40
N ILE A 239 -25.08 21.29 3.54
CA ILE A 239 -23.85 20.49 3.67
C ILE A 239 -24.13 19.04 3.29
N GLN A 240 -25.27 18.48 3.70
CA GLN A 240 -25.68 17.13 3.32
C GLN A 240 -25.89 17.02 1.80
N ARG A 241 -26.54 18.02 1.18
CA ARG A 241 -26.65 18.07 -0.29
C ARG A 241 -25.30 18.22 -0.97
N ILE A 242 -24.41 19.07 -0.46
CA ILE A 242 -23.04 19.22 -0.98
C ILE A 242 -22.29 17.88 -0.88
N PHE A 243 -22.44 17.15 0.22
CA PHE A 243 -21.87 15.82 0.39
C PHE A 243 -22.35 14.86 -0.70
N GLU A 244 -23.67 14.81 -0.96
CA GLU A 244 -24.25 13.98 -2.04
C GLU A 244 -23.71 14.40 -3.41
N TYR A 245 -23.63 15.70 -3.69
CA TYR A 245 -23.11 16.23 -4.96
C TYR A 245 -21.62 16.02 -5.18
N ILE A 246 -20.82 15.90 -4.11
CA ILE A 246 -19.37 15.64 -4.20
C ILE A 246 -19.09 14.12 -4.25
N LEU A 247 -19.85 13.33 -3.49
CA LEU A 247 -19.61 11.90 -3.36
C LEU A 247 -19.87 11.15 -4.68
N ILE A 248 -20.86 11.57 -5.46
CA ILE A 248 -21.17 10.95 -6.77
C ILE A 248 -20.00 11.16 -7.77
N PRO A 249 -19.52 12.39 -8.06
CA PRO A 249 -18.34 12.60 -8.89
C PRO A 249 -17.09 11.87 -8.38
N LEU A 250 -16.85 11.88 -7.06
CA LEU A 250 -15.71 11.15 -6.49
C LEU A 250 -15.82 9.64 -6.67
N SER A 251 -17.03 9.09 -6.62
CA SER A 251 -17.31 7.67 -6.89
C SER A 251 -17.01 7.31 -8.34
N ILE A 252 -17.40 8.17 -9.28
CA ILE A 252 -17.09 8.01 -10.70
C ILE A 252 -15.57 8.09 -10.91
N TYR A 253 -14.92 9.08 -10.30
CA TYR A 253 -13.46 9.23 -10.36
C TYR A 253 -12.74 8.00 -9.81
N TYR A 254 -13.14 7.51 -8.62
CA TYR A 254 -12.64 6.26 -8.05
C TYR A 254 -12.79 5.09 -9.03
N PHE A 255 -13.97 4.93 -9.63
CA PHE A 255 -14.23 3.85 -10.58
C PHE A 255 -13.30 3.92 -11.80
N VAL A 256 -13.14 5.11 -12.36
CA VAL A 256 -12.24 5.35 -13.51
C VAL A 256 -10.78 5.06 -13.15
N LEU A 257 -10.33 5.41 -11.94
CA LEU A 257 -8.98 5.13 -11.47
C LEU A 257 -8.73 3.66 -11.15
N ALA A 258 -9.71 2.99 -10.56
CA ALA A 258 -9.58 1.61 -10.14
C ALA A 258 -9.38 0.65 -11.32
N ILE A 259 -9.93 0.95 -12.50
CA ILE A 259 -9.79 0.11 -13.70
C ILE A 259 -8.32 -0.05 -14.15
N PRO A 260 -7.59 1.01 -14.55
CA PRO A 260 -6.20 0.88 -14.98
C PRO A 260 -5.29 0.35 -13.86
N ALA A 261 -5.62 0.67 -12.61
CA ALA A 261 -4.89 0.21 -11.45
C ALA A 261 -5.01 -1.32 -11.25
N LEU A 262 -6.22 -1.87 -11.38
CA LEU A 262 -6.46 -3.32 -11.33
C LEU A 262 -5.88 -4.03 -12.56
N MET A 263 -5.92 -3.40 -13.73
CA MET A 263 -5.25 -3.92 -14.93
C MET A 263 -3.75 -4.01 -14.74
N SER A 264 -3.12 -2.98 -14.17
CA SER A 264 -1.70 -2.94 -13.86
C SER A 264 -1.31 -4.03 -12.87
N VAL A 265 -1.93 -4.01 -11.69
CA VAL A 265 -1.51 -4.84 -10.56
C VAL A 265 -1.87 -6.30 -10.77
N HIS A 266 -3.10 -6.58 -11.17
CA HIS A 266 -3.56 -7.96 -11.34
C HIS A 266 -3.33 -8.51 -12.75
N LYS A 267 -2.89 -7.69 -13.71
CA LYS A 267 -2.79 -8.08 -15.14
C LYS A 267 -4.14 -8.56 -15.71
N LEU A 268 -5.24 -7.98 -15.21
CA LEU A 268 -6.59 -8.30 -15.66
C LEU A 268 -6.89 -7.69 -17.03
N LYS A 269 -7.76 -8.36 -17.78
CA LYS A 269 -8.40 -7.75 -18.96
C LYS A 269 -9.31 -6.58 -18.53
N PRO A 270 -9.52 -5.57 -19.38
CA PRO A 270 -10.32 -4.39 -19.03
C PRO A 270 -11.71 -4.70 -18.46
N GLY A 271 -12.44 -5.67 -19.03
CA GLY A 271 -13.77 -6.06 -18.53
C GLY A 271 -13.75 -6.66 -17.12
N ALA A 272 -12.76 -7.51 -16.81
CA ALA A 272 -12.60 -8.09 -15.49
C ALA A 272 -12.20 -7.04 -14.43
N ALA A 273 -11.34 -6.10 -14.82
CA ALA A 273 -10.96 -4.96 -13.98
C ALA A 273 -12.18 -4.06 -13.68
N ALA A 274 -13.01 -3.76 -14.69
CA ALA A 274 -14.23 -2.97 -14.51
C ALA A 274 -15.24 -3.62 -13.56
N ILE A 275 -15.49 -4.93 -13.70
CA ILE A 275 -16.38 -5.66 -12.77
C ILE A 275 -15.85 -5.59 -11.34
N THR A 276 -14.55 -5.81 -11.16
CA THR A 276 -13.90 -5.75 -9.84
C THR A 276 -13.97 -4.35 -9.24
N ALA A 277 -13.69 -3.31 -10.03
CA ALA A 277 -13.80 -1.91 -9.62
C ALA A 277 -15.25 -1.56 -9.22
N PHE A 278 -16.23 -2.04 -9.98
CA PHE A 278 -17.65 -1.81 -9.70
C PHE A 278 -18.07 -2.45 -8.37
N VAL A 279 -17.71 -3.72 -8.15
CA VAL A 279 -17.98 -4.41 -6.88
C VAL A 279 -17.34 -3.68 -5.71
N SER A 280 -16.09 -3.22 -5.87
CA SER A 280 -15.42 -2.40 -4.85
C SER A 280 -16.22 -1.14 -4.54
N LEU A 281 -16.68 -0.43 -5.57
CA LEU A 281 -17.47 0.79 -5.41
C LEU A 281 -18.79 0.52 -4.67
N VAL A 282 -19.53 -0.54 -5.03
CA VAL A 282 -20.77 -0.91 -4.32
C VAL A 282 -20.49 -1.19 -2.84
N LEU A 283 -19.42 -1.91 -2.52
CA LEU A 283 -19.03 -2.19 -1.14
C LEU A 283 -18.66 -0.92 -0.37
N ILE A 284 -18.00 0.04 -1.02
CA ILE A 284 -17.72 1.35 -0.41
C ILE A 284 -19.02 2.07 -0.06
N TRP A 285 -19.99 2.11 -0.98
CA TRP A 285 -21.30 2.72 -0.71
C TRP A 285 -22.04 2.02 0.43
N LEU A 286 -22.01 0.69 0.49
CA LEU A 286 -22.58 -0.07 1.60
C LEU A 286 -21.89 0.24 2.93
N ALA A 287 -20.55 0.40 2.93
CA ALA A 287 -19.81 0.79 4.12
C ALA A 287 -20.19 2.22 4.58
N VAL A 288 -20.29 3.17 3.65
CA VAL A 288 -20.74 4.55 3.94
C VAL A 288 -22.16 4.55 4.52
N LEU A 289 -23.09 3.81 3.92
CA LEU A 289 -24.46 3.67 4.42
C LEU A 289 -24.50 3.02 5.80
N GLY A 290 -23.70 1.98 6.04
CA GLY A 290 -23.59 1.31 7.33
C GLY A 290 -23.06 2.23 8.44
N LEU A 291 -22.03 3.04 8.13
CA LEU A 291 -21.49 4.04 9.04
C LEU A 291 -22.50 5.16 9.32
N ALA A 292 -23.18 5.67 8.29
CA ALA A 292 -24.20 6.69 8.44
C ALA A 292 -25.39 6.20 9.29
N PHE A 293 -25.86 4.98 9.04
CA PHE A 293 -26.91 4.33 9.84
C PHE A 293 -26.49 4.13 11.29
N SER A 294 -25.24 3.72 11.54
CA SER A 294 -24.71 3.58 12.91
C SER A 294 -24.67 4.92 13.64
N GLY A 295 -24.27 6.00 12.96
CA GLY A 295 -24.31 7.37 13.50
C GLY A 295 -25.74 7.82 13.83
N TYR A 296 -26.70 7.53 12.96
CA TYR A 296 -28.12 7.82 13.19
C TYR A 296 -28.66 7.09 14.43
N LEU A 297 -28.35 5.81 14.59
CA LEU A 297 -28.76 5.04 15.79
C LEU A 297 -28.18 5.62 17.08
N LEU A 298 -26.92 6.07 17.08
CA LEU A 298 -26.31 6.74 18.23
C LEU A 298 -27.02 8.05 18.57
N ALA A 299 -27.35 8.86 17.56
CA ALA A 299 -28.10 10.10 17.76
C ALA A 299 -29.50 9.84 18.34
N LEU A 300 -30.20 8.81 17.84
CA LEU A 300 -31.52 8.42 18.31
C LEU A 300 -31.47 7.88 19.76
N ALA A 301 -30.46 7.07 20.09
CA ALA A 301 -30.23 6.63 21.46
C ALA A 301 -29.97 7.81 22.39
N HIS A 302 -29.15 8.79 21.98
CA HIS A 302 -28.90 10.00 22.76
C HIS A 302 -30.18 10.79 23.03
N PHE A 303 -31.00 11.01 22.00
CA PHE A 303 -32.29 11.70 22.13
C PHE A 303 -33.24 10.97 23.09
N TYR A 304 -33.31 9.64 23.00
CA TYR A 304 -34.14 8.82 23.90
C TYR A 304 -33.72 8.98 25.37
N PHE A 305 -32.41 8.99 25.66
CA PHE A 305 -31.91 9.21 27.02
C PHE A 305 -32.17 10.61 27.58
N GLN A 306 -32.36 11.63 26.74
CA GLN A 306 -32.73 12.97 27.20
C GLN A 306 -34.20 13.08 27.61
N ILE A 307 -35.08 12.26 27.04
CA ILE A 307 -36.54 12.32 27.26
C ILE A 307 -36.99 11.43 28.42
N LEU A 308 -36.22 10.38 28.75
CA LEU A 308 -36.53 9.52 29.88
C LEU A 308 -36.60 10.34 31.18
N PRO A 309 -37.70 10.28 31.94
CA PRO A 309 -37.82 10.98 33.21
C PRO A 309 -36.72 10.50 34.17
N LYS A 310 -36.02 11.45 34.79
CA LYS A 310 -35.00 11.20 35.81
C LYS A 310 -35.58 10.56 37.05
#